data_AF-A0A077QPW4-F1
#
_entry.id   AF-A0A077QPW4-F1
#
_cell.length_a   1.000
_cell.length_b   1.000
_cell.length_c   1.000
_cell.angle_alpha   90.00
_cell.angle_beta   90.00
_cell.angle_gamma   90.00
#
_symmetry.space_group_name_H-M   'P 1'
#
loop_
_entity.id
_entity.type
_entity.pdbx_description
1 polymer ?
#
loop_
_entity_poly.entity_id
_entity_poly.type
_entity_poly.pdbx_seq_one_letter_code
_entity_poly.pdbx_strand_id
1 'polypeptide(L)'
;MINSIKKWLTKKTEGKVNHDARISRLSTVCDPFLDEDIGMLDKEKIKTEGFIELINNKKCEIRYGRSNYRENILLASLSGFLLGFCFFIDDCISTWKADEKFNLIIVSNIKEKYGEDFYLNPKLPDDFKIYEYIADAESISFPQYFHMRYTDSGFYNKSRVRKYLLLDGGFFLFSITMILIHLWVLSLLRKISPLVIDRKKQLFYTWRKGRMYVARYSQVDVVNLYDVLYLRVYGFDKNNKLMIYAFEPRIPNLIDDIISKKYLLAFVAKYFIQGKESISSVDFKRQSSIFSLCKNPKPTDWETQITAILAELDRLGPPKGATDPK
;
A
#
# COMPACT_ATOMS: atom_id res chain seq x y z
N MET A 1 3.98 -24.73 -23.41
CA MET A 1 3.90 -24.19 -22.04
C MET A 1 3.49 -25.24 -21.02
N ILE A 2 2.30 -25.87 -21.15
CA ILE A 2 1.89 -26.99 -20.27
C ILE A 2 2.91 -28.15 -20.30
N ASN A 3 3.57 -28.42 -21.43
CA ASN A 3 4.57 -29.48 -21.53
C ASN A 3 5.92 -29.15 -20.86
N SER A 4 6.40 -27.89 -20.94
CA SER A 4 7.61 -27.44 -20.24
C SER A 4 7.39 -27.33 -18.73
N ILE A 5 6.22 -26.84 -18.31
CA ILE A 5 5.78 -26.83 -16.90
C ILE A 5 5.50 -28.26 -16.39
N LYS A 6 4.96 -29.17 -17.21
CA LYS A 6 4.83 -30.60 -16.88
C LYS A 6 6.17 -31.27 -16.67
N LYS A 7 7.17 -30.97 -17.52
CA LYS A 7 8.54 -31.50 -17.37
C LYS A 7 9.20 -31.01 -16.08
N TRP A 8 8.80 -29.83 -15.62
CA TRP A 8 9.17 -29.27 -14.32
C TRP A 8 8.43 -29.94 -13.15
N LEU A 9 7.13 -30.22 -13.29
CA LEU A 9 6.31 -30.93 -12.30
C LEU A 9 6.78 -32.38 -12.06
N THR A 10 7.39 -33.04 -13.06
CA THR A 10 7.86 -34.43 -12.92
C THR A 10 9.24 -34.57 -12.29
N LYS A 11 10.02 -33.47 -12.15
CA LYS A 11 11.34 -33.49 -11.50
C LYS A 11 11.21 -33.27 -9.98
N LYS A 12 10.45 -34.14 -9.32
CA LYS A 12 10.26 -34.13 -7.87
C LYS A 12 11.60 -34.47 -7.20
N THR A 13 12.26 -33.47 -6.65
CA THR A 13 13.41 -33.70 -5.75
C THR A 13 12.83 -33.82 -4.35
N GLU A 14 12.80 -35.04 -3.81
CA GLU A 14 12.53 -35.30 -2.40
C GLU A 14 13.68 -34.73 -1.57
N GLY A 15 13.58 -33.45 -1.22
CA GLY A 15 14.49 -32.80 -0.30
C GLY A 15 13.84 -32.72 1.08
N LYS A 16 14.38 -33.47 2.05
CA LYS A 16 14.11 -33.22 3.49
C LYS A 16 14.26 -31.72 3.76
N VAL A 17 13.25 -31.13 4.41
CA VAL A 17 13.29 -29.74 4.91
C VAL A 17 14.37 -29.67 5.97
N ASN A 18 15.54 -29.18 5.58
CA ASN A 18 16.63 -28.89 6.51
C ASN A 18 16.50 -27.42 6.89
N HIS A 19 16.37 -27.12 8.18
CA HIS A 19 16.14 -25.76 8.69
C HIS A 19 17.40 -24.87 8.68
N ASP A 20 18.52 -25.39 8.20
CA ASP A 20 19.76 -24.64 8.03
C ASP A 20 19.67 -23.69 6.82
N ALA A 21 20.17 -22.47 6.99
CA ALA A 21 20.26 -21.48 5.91
C ALA A 21 21.14 -22.03 4.77
N ARG A 22 20.54 -22.33 3.62
CA ARG A 22 21.30 -22.67 2.41
C ARG A 22 21.74 -21.39 1.73
N ILE A 23 23.05 -21.14 1.74
CA ILE A 23 23.67 -20.00 1.08
C ILE A 23 24.45 -20.51 -0.11
N SER A 24 24.12 -19.99 -1.29
CA SER A 24 24.81 -20.32 -2.53
C SER A 24 25.03 -19.04 -3.34
N ARG A 25 26.12 -18.98 -4.11
CA ARG A 25 26.32 -17.88 -5.07
C ARG A 25 25.25 -17.92 -6.15
N LEU A 26 24.76 -16.76 -6.57
CA LEU A 26 23.76 -16.64 -7.62
C LEU A 26 24.22 -17.33 -8.91
N SER A 27 25.48 -17.16 -9.31
CA SER A 27 26.05 -17.87 -10.46
C SER A 27 25.95 -19.39 -10.31
N THR A 28 26.36 -19.95 -9.17
CA THR A 28 26.29 -21.40 -8.93
C THR A 28 24.86 -21.94 -8.99
N VAL A 29 23.88 -21.17 -8.51
CA VAL A 29 22.47 -21.60 -8.53
C VAL A 29 21.85 -21.40 -9.89
N CYS A 30 22.19 -20.32 -10.60
CA CYS A 30 21.45 -19.89 -11.77
C CYS A 30 22.07 -20.28 -13.11
N ASP A 31 23.38 -20.43 -13.19
CA ASP A 31 24.06 -20.80 -14.44
C ASP A 31 23.52 -22.12 -15.03
N PRO A 32 23.16 -23.16 -14.24
CA PRO A 32 22.52 -24.36 -14.76
C PRO A 32 21.15 -24.13 -15.43
N PHE A 33 20.49 -22.98 -15.18
CA PHE A 33 19.19 -22.65 -15.76
C PHE A 33 19.29 -21.84 -17.06
N LEU A 34 20.49 -21.47 -17.52
CA LEU A 34 20.67 -20.66 -18.73
C LEU A 34 20.14 -21.34 -19.99
N ASP A 35 20.18 -22.68 -20.04
CA ASP A 35 19.69 -23.47 -21.17
C ASP A 35 18.21 -23.84 -21.07
N GLU A 36 17.56 -23.59 -19.93
CA GLU A 36 16.16 -23.96 -19.74
C GLU A 36 15.20 -23.01 -20.47
N ASP A 37 14.24 -23.56 -21.21
CA ASP A 37 13.17 -22.76 -21.80
C ASP A 37 12.15 -22.35 -20.74
N ILE A 38 12.27 -21.11 -20.26
CA ILE A 38 11.33 -20.46 -19.33
C ILE A 38 10.19 -19.73 -20.05
N GLY A 39 10.17 -19.78 -21.39
CA GLY A 39 9.19 -19.11 -22.23
C GLY A 39 9.38 -17.60 -22.35
N MET A 40 8.85 -17.04 -23.44
CA MET A 40 8.84 -15.59 -23.68
C MET A 40 7.68 -14.90 -22.97
N LEU A 41 8.01 -13.82 -22.28
CA LEU A 41 7.07 -12.94 -21.60
C LEU A 41 6.57 -11.83 -22.53
N ASP A 42 5.27 -11.86 -22.76
CA ASP A 42 4.52 -10.74 -23.31
C ASP A 42 4.01 -9.82 -22.19
N LYS A 43 3.40 -8.70 -22.58
CA LYS A 43 2.92 -7.67 -21.65
C LYS A 43 1.91 -8.20 -20.63
N GLU A 44 1.03 -9.12 -21.02
CA GLU A 44 -0.02 -9.64 -20.13
C GLU A 44 0.53 -10.66 -19.13
N LYS A 45 1.49 -11.49 -19.56
CA LYS A 45 2.20 -12.39 -18.64
C LYS A 45 3.01 -11.62 -17.60
N ILE A 46 3.74 -10.58 -18.01
CA ILE A 46 4.49 -9.72 -17.08
C ILE A 46 3.57 -9.09 -16.01
N LYS A 47 2.36 -8.66 -16.41
CA LYS A 47 1.37 -8.14 -15.47
C LYS A 47 0.90 -9.22 -14.49
N THR A 48 0.56 -10.40 -15.02
CA THR A 48 0.01 -11.55 -14.29
C THR A 48 0.98 -12.13 -13.28
N GLU A 49 2.23 -12.38 -13.69
CA GLU A 49 3.28 -12.93 -12.83
C GLU A 49 3.69 -11.94 -11.74
N GLY A 50 3.56 -10.64 -11.99
CA GLY A 50 3.47 -9.62 -10.96
C GLY A 50 4.79 -9.23 -10.28
N PHE A 51 5.92 -9.87 -10.58
CA PHE A 51 7.21 -9.60 -9.93
C PHE A 51 8.05 -8.51 -10.61
N ILE A 52 7.79 -8.19 -11.87
CA ILE A 52 8.53 -7.16 -12.63
C ILE A 52 7.87 -5.79 -12.45
N GLU A 53 8.67 -4.78 -12.09
CA GLU A 53 8.29 -3.36 -12.09
C GLU A 53 8.67 -2.71 -13.44
N LEU A 54 9.86 -3.00 -13.95
CA LEU A 54 10.38 -2.47 -15.22
C LEU A 54 11.29 -3.50 -15.89
N ILE A 55 11.26 -3.57 -17.22
CA ILE A 55 12.22 -4.33 -18.03
C ILE A 55 12.44 -3.63 -19.37
N ASN A 56 13.70 -3.46 -19.74
CA ASN A 56 14.15 -3.06 -21.07
C ASN A 56 15.55 -3.63 -21.35
N ASN A 57 16.17 -3.26 -22.47
CA ASN A 57 17.50 -3.75 -22.86
C ASN A 57 18.65 -3.38 -21.90
N LYS A 58 18.48 -2.35 -21.07
CA LYS A 58 19.51 -1.84 -20.15
C LYS A 58 19.32 -2.32 -18.72
N LYS A 59 18.08 -2.29 -18.22
CA LYS A 59 17.76 -2.57 -16.82
C LYS A 59 16.48 -3.39 -16.67
N CYS A 60 16.47 -4.24 -15.65
CA CYS A 60 15.27 -4.86 -15.13
C CYS A 60 15.13 -4.53 -13.64
N GLU A 61 13.92 -4.23 -13.20
CA GLU A 61 13.58 -3.92 -11.82
C GLU A 61 12.64 -4.98 -11.27
N ILE A 62 13.15 -5.76 -10.32
CA ILE A 62 12.38 -6.78 -9.59
C ILE A 62 11.74 -6.13 -8.37
N ARG A 63 10.44 -6.33 -8.20
CA ARG A 63 9.68 -5.81 -7.06
C ARG A 63 10.13 -6.47 -5.76
N TYR A 64 10.04 -5.73 -4.67
CA TYR A 64 10.18 -6.30 -3.33
C TYR A 64 8.97 -7.19 -3.00
N GLY A 65 9.23 -8.33 -2.37
CA GLY A 65 8.30 -9.44 -2.25
C GLY A 65 7.40 -9.43 -1.04
N ARG A 66 7.86 -8.82 0.06
CA ARG A 66 7.07 -8.72 1.28
C ARG A 66 5.72 -8.13 0.93
N SER A 67 4.67 -8.90 1.22
CA SER A 67 3.36 -8.61 0.68
C SER A 67 2.89 -7.23 1.11
N ASN A 68 2.21 -6.55 0.21
CA ASN A 68 1.41 -5.36 0.51
C ASN A 68 0.23 -5.70 1.45
N TYR A 69 0.23 -6.83 2.18
CA TYR A 69 -0.87 -7.23 3.06
C TYR A 69 -1.19 -6.18 4.11
N ARG A 70 -0.16 -5.52 4.67
CA ARG A 70 -0.36 -4.39 5.60
C ARG A 70 -1.03 -3.20 4.90
N GLU A 71 -0.58 -2.86 3.70
CA GLU A 71 -1.19 -1.79 2.88
C GLU A 71 -2.63 -2.14 2.51
N ASN A 72 -2.88 -3.38 2.08
CA ASN A 72 -4.20 -3.87 1.70
C ASN A 72 -5.17 -3.91 2.89
N ILE A 73 -4.72 -4.34 4.08
CA ILE A 73 -5.54 -4.27 5.31
C ILE A 73 -5.88 -2.82 5.63
N LEU A 74 -4.88 -1.92 5.59
CA LEU A 74 -5.11 -0.51 5.87
C LEU A 74 -6.05 0.14 4.86
N LEU A 75 -5.94 -0.21 3.58
CA LEU A 75 -6.84 0.26 2.53
C LEU A 75 -8.26 -0.30 2.72
N ALA A 76 -8.41 -1.59 3.04
CA ALA A 76 -9.70 -2.18 3.31
C ALA A 76 -10.38 -1.53 4.54
N SER A 77 -9.62 -1.33 5.62
CA SER A 77 -10.07 -0.63 6.83
C SER A 77 -10.46 0.82 6.53
N LEU A 78 -9.61 1.57 5.81
CA LEU A 78 -9.89 2.94 5.39
C LEU A 78 -11.17 3.02 4.56
N SER A 79 -11.36 2.12 3.59
CA SER A 79 -12.60 2.03 2.81
C SER A 79 -13.81 1.79 3.71
N GLY A 80 -13.70 0.95 4.74
CA GLY A 80 -14.75 0.74 5.73
C GLY A 80 -15.11 2.03 6.49
N PHE A 81 -14.13 2.78 6.96
CA PHE A 81 -14.36 4.08 7.62
C PHE A 81 -14.96 5.12 6.67
N LEU A 82 -14.51 5.18 5.42
CA LEU A 82 -15.07 6.08 4.42
C LEU A 82 -16.53 5.75 4.12
N LEU A 83 -16.86 4.48 3.91
CA LEU A 83 -18.23 4.03 3.69
C LEU A 83 -19.13 4.33 4.90
N GLY A 84 -18.65 4.01 6.11
CA GLY A 84 -19.36 4.33 7.35
C GLY A 84 -19.61 5.83 7.51
N PHE A 85 -18.63 6.66 7.16
CA PHE A 85 -18.78 8.11 7.18
C PHE A 85 -19.79 8.60 6.13
N CYS A 86 -19.78 8.06 4.91
CA CYS A 86 -20.78 8.37 3.89
C CYS A 86 -22.20 8.04 4.36
N PHE A 87 -22.42 6.85 4.95
CA PHE A 87 -23.73 6.47 5.48
C PHE A 87 -24.17 7.39 6.62
N PHE A 88 -23.25 7.79 7.50
CA PHE A 88 -23.55 8.74 8.56
C PHE A 88 -23.96 10.12 8.02
N ILE A 89 -23.26 10.63 7.00
CA ILE A 89 -23.63 11.90 6.37
C ILE A 89 -25.00 11.80 5.69
N ASP A 90 -25.28 10.68 5.01
CA ASP A 90 -26.58 10.43 4.38
C ASP A 90 -27.73 10.38 5.41
N ASP A 91 -27.50 9.72 6.55
CA ASP A 91 -28.44 9.68 7.68
C ASP A 91 -28.67 11.08 8.30
N CYS A 92 -27.60 11.87 8.47
CA CYS A 92 -27.69 13.26 8.92
C CYS A 92 -28.54 14.12 7.98
N ILE A 93 -28.33 14.01 6.66
CA ILE A 93 -29.08 14.74 5.64
C ILE A 93 -30.54 14.29 5.61
N SER A 94 -30.79 12.98 5.66
CA SER A 94 -32.13 12.41 5.67
C SER A 94 -32.92 12.86 6.91
N THR A 95 -32.26 12.85 8.07
CA THR A 95 -32.85 13.34 9.31
C THR A 95 -33.12 14.84 9.26
N TRP A 96 -32.21 15.64 8.72
CA TRP A 96 -32.42 17.07 8.53
C TRP A 96 -33.65 17.35 7.66
N LYS A 97 -33.79 16.69 6.51
CA LYS A 97 -34.96 16.85 5.63
C LYS A 97 -36.27 16.44 6.30
N ALA A 98 -36.24 15.39 7.13
CA ALA A 98 -37.40 14.96 7.89
C ALA A 98 -37.80 15.99 8.96
N ASP A 99 -36.83 16.50 9.73
CA ASP A 99 -37.04 17.53 10.73
C ASP A 99 -37.52 18.84 10.08
N GLU A 100 -36.95 19.22 8.93
CA GLU A 100 -37.39 20.38 8.14
C GLU A 100 -38.87 20.28 7.78
N LYS A 101 -39.27 19.17 7.14
CA LYS A 101 -40.67 18.94 6.75
C LYS A 101 -41.60 18.99 7.97
N PHE A 102 -41.21 18.36 9.07
CA PHE A 102 -42.03 18.32 10.29
C PHE A 102 -42.21 19.71 10.91
N ASN A 103 -41.13 20.47 11.04
CA ASN A 103 -41.18 21.80 11.65
C ASN A 103 -41.94 22.81 10.78
N LEU A 104 -41.78 22.79 9.45
CA LEU A 104 -42.52 23.67 8.55
C LEU A 104 -44.04 23.38 8.57
N ILE A 105 -44.45 22.12 8.69
CA ILE A 105 -45.86 21.75 8.89
C ILE A 105 -46.38 22.35 10.20
N ILE A 106 -45.60 22.31 11.28
CA ILE A 106 -46.00 22.90 12.56
C ILE A 106 -46.16 24.41 12.43
N VAL A 107 -45.20 25.12 11.81
CA VAL A 107 -45.30 26.57 11.57
C VAL A 107 -46.57 26.90 10.76
N SER A 108 -46.84 26.15 9.69
CA SER A 108 -48.06 26.32 8.88
C SER A 108 -49.33 26.19 9.73
N ASN A 109 -49.41 25.16 10.57
CA ASN A 109 -50.59 24.93 11.42
C ASN A 109 -50.75 26.03 12.50
N ILE A 110 -49.64 26.54 13.02
CA ILE A 110 -49.64 27.65 13.97
C ILE A 110 -50.15 28.92 13.28
N LYS A 111 -49.66 29.23 12.07
CA LYS A 111 -50.10 30.38 11.26
C LYS A 111 -51.59 30.31 10.94
N GLU A 112 -52.09 29.13 10.55
CA GLU A 112 -53.52 28.93 10.28
C GLU A 112 -54.39 29.24 11.51
N LYS A 113 -53.92 28.88 12.72
CA LYS A 113 -54.71 29.04 13.95
C LYS A 113 -54.57 30.40 14.62
N TYR A 114 -53.40 31.03 14.54
CA TYR A 114 -53.06 32.23 15.32
C TYR A 114 -52.70 33.45 14.47
N GLY A 115 -52.68 33.33 13.14
CA GLY A 115 -52.33 34.38 12.17
C GLY A 115 -50.87 34.29 11.71
N GLU A 116 -50.53 34.99 10.61
CA GLU A 116 -49.16 35.04 10.06
C GLU A 116 -48.13 35.50 11.11
N ASP A 117 -48.48 36.54 11.87
CA ASP A 117 -47.68 37.07 12.98
C ASP A 117 -48.02 36.38 14.32
N PHE A 118 -48.13 35.05 14.32
CA PHE A 118 -48.56 34.28 15.49
C PHE A 118 -47.74 34.54 16.75
N TYR A 119 -46.45 34.89 16.60
CA TYR A 119 -45.53 35.20 17.70
C TYR A 119 -45.93 36.46 18.48
N LEU A 120 -46.75 37.33 17.89
CA LEU A 120 -47.35 38.50 18.57
C LEU A 120 -48.70 38.17 19.22
N ASN A 121 -49.26 36.97 19.02
CA ASN A 121 -50.58 36.61 19.51
C ASN A 121 -50.53 36.28 21.01
N PRO A 122 -51.25 37.03 21.88
CA PRO A 122 -51.19 36.80 23.33
C PRO A 122 -51.81 35.47 23.78
N LYS A 123 -52.54 34.78 22.89
CA LYS A 123 -53.13 33.45 23.15
C LYS A 123 -52.22 32.30 22.70
N LEU A 124 -51.03 32.57 22.17
CA LEU A 124 -50.08 31.55 21.73
C LEU A 124 -49.55 30.75 22.95
N PRO A 125 -49.68 29.41 22.96
CA PRO A 125 -49.04 28.57 23.96
C PRO A 125 -47.51 28.75 23.99
N ASP A 126 -46.91 28.69 25.19
CA ASP A 126 -45.46 28.88 25.37
C ASP A 126 -44.63 27.89 24.54
N ASP A 127 -45.09 26.65 24.40
CA ASP A 127 -44.43 25.59 23.62
C ASP A 127 -44.30 25.95 22.12
N PHE A 128 -45.12 26.88 21.60
CA PHE A 128 -45.06 27.32 20.21
C PHE A 128 -44.21 28.56 19.99
N LYS A 129 -43.77 29.27 21.04
CA LYS A 129 -42.95 30.47 20.91
C LYS A 129 -41.61 30.19 20.22
N ILE A 130 -41.03 29.03 20.45
CA ILE A 130 -39.74 28.62 19.84
C ILE A 130 -39.79 28.62 18.29
N TYR A 131 -40.97 28.46 17.70
CA TYR A 131 -41.15 28.44 16.25
C TYR A 131 -41.04 29.83 15.60
N GLU A 132 -41.01 30.90 16.39
CA GLU A 132 -40.66 32.25 15.91
C GLU A 132 -39.32 32.23 15.14
N TYR A 133 -38.36 31.43 15.59
CA TYR A 133 -37.03 31.29 14.97
C TYR A 133 -37.06 30.89 13.49
N ILE A 134 -38.14 30.24 13.05
CA ILE A 134 -38.34 29.77 11.67
C ILE A 134 -39.69 30.24 11.09
N ALA A 135 -40.30 31.29 11.64
CA ALA A 135 -41.64 31.73 11.25
C ALA A 135 -41.74 32.10 9.75
N ASP A 136 -40.68 32.71 9.21
CA ASP A 136 -40.61 33.17 7.82
C ASP A 136 -39.75 32.25 6.94
N ALA A 137 -39.31 31.11 7.46
CA ALA A 137 -38.43 30.21 6.74
C ALA A 137 -39.22 29.38 5.71
N GLU A 138 -38.94 29.56 4.41
CA GLU A 138 -39.45 28.66 3.35
C GLU A 138 -38.73 27.30 3.35
N SER A 139 -37.49 27.28 3.84
CA SER A 139 -36.67 26.08 4.03
C SER A 139 -35.78 26.25 5.25
N ILE A 140 -35.41 25.14 5.90
CA ILE A 140 -34.53 25.15 7.07
C ILE A 140 -33.12 24.87 6.60
N SER A 141 -32.24 25.87 6.65
CA SER A 141 -30.83 25.72 6.31
C SER A 141 -30.07 24.81 7.30
N PHE A 142 -28.93 24.26 6.90
CA PHE A 142 -28.13 23.41 7.77
C PHE A 142 -27.71 24.11 9.09
N PRO A 143 -27.29 25.39 9.11
CA PRO A 143 -27.04 26.09 10.38
C PRO A 143 -28.27 26.22 11.29
N GLN A 144 -29.45 26.47 10.72
CA GLN A 144 -30.71 26.51 11.48
C GLN A 144 -31.04 25.13 12.06
N TYR A 145 -30.94 24.08 11.25
CA TYR A 145 -31.08 22.70 11.72
C TYR A 145 -30.10 22.37 12.84
N PHE A 146 -28.83 22.75 12.68
CA PHE A 146 -27.81 22.53 13.69
C PHE A 146 -28.16 23.25 15.00
N HIS A 147 -28.61 24.51 14.92
CA HIS A 147 -29.07 25.28 16.07
C HIS A 147 -30.27 24.61 16.76
N MET A 148 -31.28 24.21 15.99
CA MET A 148 -32.47 23.53 16.51
C MET A 148 -32.13 22.20 17.18
N ARG A 149 -31.23 21.40 16.60
CA ARG A 149 -30.97 20.02 17.03
C ARG A 149 -29.93 19.87 18.13
N TYR A 150 -28.87 20.68 18.09
CA TYR A 150 -27.68 20.48 18.93
C TYR A 150 -27.43 21.60 19.96
N THR A 151 -28.31 22.60 20.03
CA THR A 151 -28.22 23.67 21.04
C THR A 151 -29.44 23.67 21.96
N ASP A 152 -29.34 24.38 23.09
CA ASP A 152 -30.43 24.53 24.06
C ASP A 152 -31.43 25.61 23.58
N SER A 153 -31.99 25.40 22.39
CA SER A 153 -32.90 26.34 21.69
C SER A 153 -34.38 26.12 22.01
N GLY A 154 -34.71 25.13 22.85
CA GLY A 154 -36.07 24.78 23.24
C GLY A 154 -36.79 23.79 22.32
N PHE A 155 -36.30 23.55 21.10
CA PHE A 155 -36.87 22.56 20.16
C PHE A 155 -36.80 21.12 20.66
N TYR A 156 -35.79 20.80 21.44
CA TYR A 156 -35.65 19.50 22.10
C TYR A 156 -35.24 19.69 23.55
N ASN A 157 -35.65 18.76 24.41
CA ASN A 157 -35.22 18.81 25.81
C ASN A 157 -33.70 18.63 25.94
N LYS A 158 -33.14 19.21 27.00
CA LYS A 158 -31.69 19.28 27.24
C LYS A 158 -30.98 17.92 27.25
N SER A 159 -31.64 16.89 27.77
CA SER A 159 -31.13 15.51 27.78
C SER A 159 -30.98 14.96 26.37
N ARG A 160 -32.00 15.19 25.52
CA ARG A 160 -32.02 14.75 24.12
C ARG A 160 -30.99 15.50 23.28
N VAL A 161 -30.88 16.83 23.44
CA VAL A 161 -29.85 17.65 22.78
C VAL A 161 -28.45 17.13 23.11
N ARG A 162 -28.16 16.89 24.39
CA ARG A 162 -26.88 16.34 24.84
C ARG A 162 -26.61 14.96 24.23
N LYS A 163 -27.62 14.10 24.17
CA LYS A 163 -27.51 12.77 23.56
C LYS A 163 -27.17 12.87 22.08
N TYR A 164 -27.89 13.71 21.31
CA TYR A 164 -27.62 13.91 19.88
C TYR A 164 -26.22 14.46 19.65
N LEU A 165 -25.82 15.50 20.39
CA LEU A 165 -24.48 16.08 20.25
C LEU A 165 -23.37 15.04 20.55
N LEU A 166 -23.54 14.22 21.58
CA LEU A 166 -22.55 13.20 21.94
C LEU A 166 -22.49 12.05 20.93
N LEU A 167 -23.63 11.58 20.44
CA LEU A 167 -23.67 10.49 19.48
C LEU A 167 -23.22 10.96 18.10
N ASP A 168 -23.87 11.98 17.54
CA ASP A 168 -23.64 12.43 16.17
C ASP A 168 -22.29 13.14 16.08
N GLY A 169 -22.01 14.06 17.01
CA GLY A 169 -20.72 14.75 17.08
C GLY A 169 -19.56 13.82 17.44
N GLY A 170 -19.78 12.87 18.36
CA GLY A 170 -18.79 11.86 18.71
C GLY A 170 -18.46 10.93 17.54
N PHE A 171 -19.48 10.44 16.82
CA PHE A 171 -19.28 9.60 15.65
C PHE A 171 -18.60 10.34 14.51
N PHE A 172 -18.98 11.60 14.26
CA PHE A 172 -18.33 12.47 13.28
C PHE A 172 -16.84 12.63 13.58
N LEU A 173 -16.51 13.02 14.83
CA LEU A 173 -15.12 13.23 15.25
C LEU A 173 -14.32 11.92 15.19
N PHE A 174 -14.89 10.81 15.65
CA PHE A 174 -14.28 9.49 15.58
C PHE A 174 -13.96 9.08 14.14
N SER A 175 -14.93 9.22 13.24
CA SER A 175 -14.78 8.84 11.83
C SER A 175 -13.69 9.66 11.13
N ILE A 176 -13.72 10.99 11.27
CA ILE A 176 -12.71 11.87 10.69
C ILE A 176 -11.32 11.56 11.27
N THR A 177 -11.23 11.39 12.59
CA THR A 177 -9.95 11.06 13.25
C THR A 177 -9.39 9.75 12.74
N MET A 178 -10.22 8.71 12.62
CA MET A 178 -9.80 7.41 12.09
C MET A 178 -9.36 7.52 10.64
N ILE A 179 -10.09 8.22 9.77
CA ILE A 179 -9.70 8.44 8.38
C ILE A 179 -8.34 9.13 8.30
N LEU A 180 -8.12 10.20 9.08
CA LEU A 180 -6.85 10.93 9.11
C LEU A 180 -5.69 10.07 9.61
N ILE A 181 -5.91 9.26 10.66
CA ILE A 181 -4.90 8.31 11.15
C ILE A 181 -4.53 7.32 10.05
N HIS A 182 -5.50 6.76 9.32
CA HIS A 182 -5.22 5.82 8.23
C HIS A 182 -4.43 6.48 7.10
N LEU A 183 -4.82 7.68 6.67
CA LEU A 183 -4.10 8.45 5.65
C LEU A 183 -2.66 8.75 6.10
N TRP A 184 -2.48 9.14 7.36
CA TRP A 184 -1.16 9.37 7.94
C TRP A 184 -0.32 8.09 7.97
N VAL A 185 -0.85 6.97 8.48
CA VAL A 185 -0.14 5.67 8.50
C VAL A 185 0.22 5.22 7.09
N LEU A 186 -0.69 5.32 6.12
CA LEU A 186 -0.43 5.01 4.71
C LEU A 186 0.69 5.88 4.15
N SER A 187 0.76 7.16 4.51
CA SER A 187 1.84 8.06 4.09
C SER A 187 3.22 7.65 4.64
N LEU A 188 3.27 6.99 5.80
CA LEU A 188 4.52 6.48 6.39
C LEU A 188 5.00 5.20 5.72
N LEU A 189 4.11 4.47 5.03
CA LEU A 189 4.45 3.26 4.30
C LEU A 189 5.23 3.60 3.04
N ARG A 190 6.54 3.76 3.21
CA ARG A 190 7.43 3.98 2.07
C ARG A 190 7.52 2.72 1.21
N LYS A 191 7.19 2.82 -0.08
CA LYS A 191 7.42 1.75 -1.06
C LYS A 191 8.91 1.41 -1.06
N ILE A 192 9.24 0.17 -0.71
CA ILE A 192 10.61 -0.32 -0.76
C ILE A 192 11.06 -0.36 -2.22
N SER A 193 12.28 0.10 -2.45
CA SER A 193 12.84 0.19 -3.79
C SER A 193 13.00 -1.20 -4.41
N PRO A 194 12.83 -1.31 -5.74
CA PRO A 194 13.08 -2.57 -6.42
C PRO A 194 14.56 -2.97 -6.35
N LEU A 195 14.84 -4.22 -6.66
CA LEU A 195 16.19 -4.66 -7.00
C LEU A 195 16.40 -4.40 -8.49
N VAL A 196 17.37 -3.55 -8.81
CA VAL A 196 17.75 -3.20 -10.16
C VAL A 196 18.86 -4.11 -10.63
N ILE A 197 18.62 -4.79 -11.75
CA ILE A 197 19.58 -5.57 -12.50
C ILE A 197 20.04 -4.69 -13.66
N ASP A 198 21.24 -4.14 -13.55
CA ASP A 198 21.82 -3.21 -14.53
C ASP A 198 22.84 -3.95 -15.38
N ARG A 199 22.46 -4.30 -16.60
CA ARG A 199 23.33 -5.04 -17.51
C ARG A 199 24.50 -4.21 -17.99
N LYS A 200 24.32 -2.91 -18.21
CA LYS A 200 25.41 -2.04 -18.69
C LYS A 200 26.49 -1.91 -17.61
N LYS A 201 26.09 -1.75 -16.35
CA LYS A 201 27.04 -1.65 -15.23
C LYS A 201 27.50 -3.03 -14.71
N GLN A 202 26.86 -4.13 -15.11
CA GLN A 202 27.09 -5.48 -14.58
C GLN A 202 26.85 -5.57 -13.06
N LEU A 203 25.82 -4.88 -12.57
CA LEU A 203 25.54 -4.73 -11.14
C LEU A 203 24.09 -5.07 -10.78
N PHE A 204 23.94 -5.54 -9.55
CA PHE A 204 22.69 -5.69 -8.84
C PHE A 204 22.66 -4.65 -7.74
N TYR A 205 21.67 -3.75 -7.73
CA TYR A 205 21.58 -2.75 -6.68
C TYR A 205 20.15 -2.39 -6.26
N THR A 206 20.00 -1.95 -5.03
CA THR A 206 18.77 -1.39 -4.48
C THR A 206 19.13 -0.24 -3.52
N TRP A 207 18.12 0.45 -2.99
CA TRP A 207 18.35 1.53 -2.05
C TRP A 207 17.26 1.60 -0.99
N ARG A 208 17.63 2.06 0.20
CA ARG A 208 16.69 2.23 1.31
C ARG A 208 17.17 3.34 2.23
N LYS A 209 16.26 4.26 2.59
CA LYS A 209 16.54 5.35 3.55
C LYS A 209 17.85 6.12 3.25
N GLY A 210 18.04 6.51 1.99
CA GLY A 210 19.22 7.29 1.57
C GLY A 210 20.52 6.49 1.37
N ARG A 211 20.48 5.16 1.48
CA ARG A 211 21.65 4.29 1.33
C ARG A 211 21.52 3.37 0.14
N MET A 212 22.63 3.17 -0.58
CA MET A 212 22.76 2.18 -1.64
C MET A 212 23.18 0.83 -1.10
N TYR A 213 22.71 -0.21 -1.78
CA TYR A 213 23.19 -1.57 -1.62
C TYR A 213 23.48 -2.16 -2.99
N VAL A 214 24.64 -2.79 -3.17
CA VAL A 214 25.13 -3.26 -4.47
C VAL A 214 25.91 -4.56 -4.35
N ALA A 215 25.90 -5.36 -5.41
CA ALA A 215 26.79 -6.49 -5.63
C ALA A 215 27.03 -6.69 -7.14
N ARG A 216 28.18 -7.25 -7.52
CA ARG A 216 28.36 -7.85 -8.85
C ARG A 216 27.63 -9.20 -8.93
N TYR A 217 27.31 -9.69 -10.12
CA TYR A 217 26.62 -10.97 -10.32
C TYR A 217 27.27 -12.13 -9.53
N SER A 218 28.60 -12.24 -9.59
CA SER A 218 29.38 -13.25 -8.88
C SER A 218 29.38 -13.10 -7.34
N GLN A 219 28.94 -11.95 -6.83
CA GLN A 219 28.93 -11.62 -5.40
C GLN A 219 27.53 -11.68 -4.78
N VAL A 220 26.47 -11.81 -5.58
CA VAL A 220 25.10 -11.95 -5.05
C VAL A 220 24.96 -13.33 -4.42
N ASP A 221 24.54 -13.38 -3.16
CA ASP A 221 24.18 -14.63 -2.51
C ASP A 221 22.67 -14.87 -2.61
N VAL A 222 22.32 -16.10 -2.96
CA VAL A 222 20.98 -16.66 -2.85
C VAL A 222 20.89 -17.36 -1.52
N VAL A 223 19.97 -16.91 -0.66
CA VAL A 223 19.72 -17.50 0.64
C VAL A 223 18.28 -17.93 0.73
N ASN A 224 18.05 -19.19 1.10
CA ASN A 224 16.72 -19.68 1.43
C ASN A 224 16.66 -19.93 2.94
N LEU A 225 15.85 -19.14 3.64
CA LEU A 225 15.70 -19.20 5.10
C LEU A 225 14.21 -19.27 5.45
N TYR A 226 13.79 -20.31 6.17
CA TYR A 226 12.38 -20.57 6.50
C TYR A 226 11.45 -20.49 5.28
N ASP A 227 11.87 -21.08 4.16
CA ASP A 227 11.17 -21.01 2.87
C ASP A 227 10.99 -19.59 2.31
N VAL A 228 11.80 -18.63 2.73
CA VAL A 228 11.85 -17.29 2.11
C VAL A 228 13.15 -17.15 1.32
N LEU A 229 13.00 -16.80 0.05
CA LEU A 229 14.10 -16.50 -0.85
C LEU A 229 14.62 -15.08 -0.60
N TYR A 230 15.93 -14.95 -0.42
CA TYR A 230 16.62 -13.68 -0.30
C TYR A 230 17.76 -13.60 -1.31
N LEU A 231 17.93 -12.40 -1.88
CA LEU A 231 19.10 -12.00 -2.66
C LEU A 231 19.91 -11.02 -1.81
N ARG A 232 21.12 -11.39 -1.42
CA ARG A 232 21.97 -10.53 -0.60
C ARG A 232 22.81 -9.62 -1.48
N VAL A 233 22.75 -8.33 -1.16
CA VAL A 233 23.60 -7.26 -1.69
C VAL A 233 24.21 -6.50 -0.51
N TYR A 234 25.24 -5.69 -0.76
CA TYR A 234 26.05 -5.11 0.32
C TYR A 234 25.97 -3.60 0.33
N GLY A 235 26.09 -2.98 1.50
CA GLY A 235 26.13 -1.53 1.63
C GLY A 235 26.82 -1.12 2.92
N PHE A 236 26.73 0.16 3.28
CA PHE A 236 27.31 0.66 4.53
C PHE A 236 26.27 0.88 5.63
N ASP A 237 26.62 0.44 6.83
CA ASP A 237 25.88 0.75 8.05
C ASP A 237 26.12 2.21 8.49
N LYS A 238 25.54 2.60 9.63
CA LYS A 238 25.69 3.96 10.16
C LYS A 238 27.14 4.33 10.54
N ASN A 239 28.00 3.33 10.73
CA ASN A 239 29.39 3.47 11.14
C ASN A 239 30.35 3.27 9.96
N ASN A 240 29.85 3.32 8.72
CA ASN A 240 30.61 3.03 7.49
C ASN A 240 31.23 1.64 7.44
N LYS A 241 30.67 0.67 8.18
CA LYS A 241 31.06 -0.74 8.07
C LYS A 241 30.22 -1.43 7.02
N LEU A 242 30.88 -2.33 6.28
CA LEU A 242 30.22 -3.15 5.26
C LEU A 242 29.17 -4.05 5.93
N MET A 243 27.94 -4.00 5.40
CA MET A 243 26.79 -4.74 5.93
C MET A 243 26.04 -5.48 4.83
N ILE A 244 25.41 -6.59 5.21
CA ILE A 244 24.53 -7.36 4.34
C ILE A 244 23.14 -6.74 4.32
N TYR A 245 22.57 -6.63 3.12
CA TYR A 245 21.15 -6.36 2.92
C TYR A 245 20.50 -7.53 2.19
N ALA A 246 19.63 -8.25 2.90
CA ALA A 246 18.83 -9.34 2.35
C ALA A 246 17.59 -8.76 1.66
N PHE A 247 17.63 -8.67 0.33
CA PHE A 247 16.48 -8.30 -0.48
C PHE A 247 15.57 -9.50 -0.66
N GLU A 248 14.30 -9.37 -0.28
CA GLU A 248 13.26 -10.38 -0.51
C GLU A 248 12.57 -10.04 -1.84
N PRO A 249 12.81 -10.75 -2.95
CA PRO A 249 12.17 -10.46 -4.21
C PRO A 249 10.71 -10.93 -4.21
N ARG A 250 9.88 -10.25 -5.00
CA ARG A 250 8.52 -10.70 -5.27
C ARG A 250 8.57 -12.02 -6.03
N ILE A 251 8.01 -13.06 -5.44
CA ILE A 251 7.88 -14.35 -6.08
C ILE A 251 6.81 -14.24 -7.18
N PRO A 252 7.08 -14.76 -8.39
CA PRO A 252 6.10 -14.85 -9.47
C PRO A 252 4.82 -15.55 -9.01
N ASN A 253 3.65 -15.10 -9.50
CA ASN A 253 2.36 -15.72 -9.19
C ASN A 253 2.13 -17.01 -10.01
N LEU A 254 3.01 -18.02 -9.91
CA LEU A 254 2.76 -19.35 -10.48
C LEU A 254 2.07 -20.28 -9.45
N ILE A 255 1.63 -21.44 -9.92
CA ILE A 255 0.84 -22.41 -9.14
C ILE A 255 1.60 -22.94 -7.92
N ASP A 256 2.92 -23.08 -8.03
CA ASP A 256 3.77 -23.67 -6.99
C ASP A 256 4.91 -22.71 -6.60
N ASP A 257 5.13 -22.53 -5.30
CA ASP A 257 6.12 -21.59 -4.76
C ASP A 257 7.56 -22.00 -5.06
N ILE A 258 7.87 -23.30 -5.05
CA ILE A 258 9.20 -23.83 -5.40
C ILE A 258 9.47 -23.56 -6.89
N ILE A 259 8.48 -23.80 -7.75
CA ILE A 259 8.56 -23.49 -9.18
C ILE A 259 8.76 -21.99 -9.38
N SER A 260 7.98 -21.15 -8.70
CA SER A 260 8.08 -19.69 -8.80
C SER A 260 9.44 -19.15 -8.39
N LYS A 261 10.01 -19.66 -7.29
CA LYS A 261 11.35 -19.26 -6.83
C LYS A 261 12.43 -19.61 -7.85
N LYS A 262 12.42 -20.84 -8.36
CA LYS A 262 13.41 -21.26 -9.35
C LYS A 262 13.20 -20.54 -10.70
N TYR A 263 11.96 -20.31 -11.12
CA TYR A 263 11.62 -19.50 -12.30
C TYR A 263 12.20 -18.09 -12.18
N LEU A 264 12.03 -17.44 -11.03
CA LEU A 264 12.60 -16.12 -10.76
C LEU A 264 14.14 -16.13 -10.87
N LEU A 265 14.79 -17.14 -10.30
CA LEU A 265 16.25 -17.26 -10.35
C LEU A 265 16.76 -17.48 -11.79
N ALA A 266 16.08 -18.33 -12.56
CA ALA A 266 16.36 -18.53 -13.98
C ALA A 266 16.14 -17.25 -14.80
N PHE A 267 15.03 -16.55 -14.56
CA PHE A 267 14.72 -15.26 -15.18
C PHE A 267 15.83 -14.25 -14.93
N VAL A 268 16.27 -14.11 -13.67
CA VAL A 268 17.30 -13.14 -13.27
C VAL A 268 18.60 -13.39 -14.01
N ALA A 269 19.06 -14.64 -14.09
CA ALA A 269 20.29 -14.98 -14.79
C ALA A 269 20.18 -14.84 -16.31
N LYS A 270 19.09 -15.32 -16.92
CA LYS A 270 18.87 -15.16 -18.37
C LYS A 270 18.82 -13.69 -18.76
N TYR A 271 18.06 -12.87 -18.03
CA TYR A 271 18.04 -11.44 -18.28
C TYR A 271 19.44 -10.84 -18.17
N PHE A 272 20.18 -11.14 -17.11
CA PHE A 272 21.50 -10.56 -16.88
C PHE A 272 22.52 -10.97 -17.96
N ILE A 273 22.62 -12.27 -18.25
CA ILE A 273 23.60 -12.85 -19.17
C ILE A 273 23.16 -12.69 -20.62
N GLN A 274 22.01 -13.24 -20.99
CA GLN A 274 21.51 -13.33 -22.37
C GLN A 274 20.74 -12.08 -22.82
N GLY A 275 20.22 -11.27 -21.89
CA GLY A 275 19.54 -10.02 -22.18
C GLY A 275 18.02 -10.15 -22.32
N LYS A 276 17.34 -9.01 -22.53
CA LYS A 276 15.86 -8.94 -22.59
C LYS A 276 15.30 -9.89 -23.64
N GLU A 277 15.89 -9.95 -24.84
CA GLU A 277 15.37 -10.76 -25.95
C GLU A 277 15.39 -12.27 -25.68
N SER A 278 16.04 -12.74 -24.60
CA SER A 278 15.95 -14.13 -24.17
C SER A 278 14.72 -14.45 -23.31
N ILE A 279 14.04 -13.43 -22.78
CA ILE A 279 12.98 -13.59 -21.77
C ILE A 279 11.74 -12.74 -22.02
N SER A 280 11.83 -11.65 -22.79
CA SER A 280 10.68 -10.81 -23.11
C SER A 280 10.79 -10.15 -24.48
N SER A 281 9.68 -10.22 -25.22
CA SER A 281 9.52 -9.56 -26.52
C SER A 281 9.18 -8.07 -26.41
N VAL A 282 8.89 -7.56 -25.20
CA VAL A 282 8.40 -6.19 -24.99
C VAL A 282 9.21 -5.44 -23.95
N ASP A 283 9.35 -4.14 -24.14
CA ASP A 283 9.69 -3.25 -23.04
C ASP A 283 8.45 -3.05 -22.15
N PHE A 284 8.65 -3.06 -20.84
CA PHE A 284 7.55 -2.92 -19.89
C PHE A 284 7.93 -2.01 -18.72
N LYS A 285 6.97 -1.18 -18.32
CA LYS A 285 7.01 -0.41 -17.08
C LYS A 285 5.62 -0.46 -16.45
N ARG A 286 5.56 -0.92 -15.20
CA ARG A 286 4.31 -0.99 -14.45
C ARG A 286 3.81 0.42 -14.17
N GLN A 287 2.51 0.64 -14.41
CA GLN A 287 1.87 1.90 -14.05
C GLN A 287 2.04 2.13 -12.55
N SER A 288 2.46 3.34 -12.18
CA SER A 288 2.66 3.68 -10.78
C SER A 288 1.31 3.69 -10.06
N SER A 289 1.27 3.11 -8.86
CA SER A 289 0.14 3.30 -7.94
C SER A 289 -0.04 4.79 -7.61
N ILE A 290 -1.28 5.17 -7.28
CA ILE A 290 -1.71 6.53 -6.87
C ILE A 290 -0.88 7.01 -5.66
N PHE A 291 -0.38 6.09 -4.82
CA PHE A 291 0.53 6.38 -3.70
C PHE A 291 2.00 6.56 -4.09
N SER A 292 2.28 7.02 -5.32
CA SER A 292 3.64 7.23 -5.84
C SER A 292 4.50 8.19 -5.01
N LEU A 293 3.87 9.06 -4.22
CA LEU A 293 4.50 10.02 -3.30
C LEU A 293 5.31 9.34 -2.18
N CYS A 294 5.03 8.08 -1.87
CA CYS A 294 5.70 7.35 -0.78
C CYS A 294 6.90 6.52 -1.24
N LYS A 295 7.46 6.75 -2.44
CA LYS A 295 8.66 5.99 -2.89
C LYS A 295 9.89 6.40 -2.10
N ASN A 296 10.75 5.43 -1.75
CA ASN A 296 12.10 5.78 -1.29
C ASN A 296 12.86 6.44 -2.45
N PRO A 297 13.24 7.72 -2.36
CA PRO A 297 14.02 8.35 -3.41
C PRO A 297 15.38 7.67 -3.50
N LYS A 298 15.87 7.54 -4.74
CA LYS A 298 17.25 7.11 -4.96
C LYS A 298 18.18 8.20 -4.42
N PRO A 299 19.24 7.86 -3.66
CA PRO A 299 20.20 8.86 -3.17
C PRO A 299 20.81 9.66 -4.32
N THR A 300 21.07 10.95 -4.11
CA THR A 300 21.66 11.82 -5.15
C THR A 300 23.12 11.46 -5.43
N ASP A 301 23.84 11.04 -4.40
CA ASP A 301 25.23 10.59 -4.38
C ASP A 301 25.39 9.08 -4.67
N TRP A 302 24.37 8.44 -5.26
CA TRP A 302 24.32 6.98 -5.41
C TRP A 302 25.50 6.37 -6.18
N GLU A 303 26.06 7.07 -7.17
CA GLU A 303 27.21 6.56 -7.93
C GLU A 303 28.46 6.49 -7.06
N THR A 304 28.71 7.53 -6.26
CA THR A 304 29.81 7.57 -5.29
C THR A 304 29.65 6.48 -4.24
N GLN A 305 28.43 6.28 -3.72
CA GLN A 305 28.16 5.20 -2.76
C GLN A 305 28.42 3.82 -3.37
N ILE A 306 27.97 3.55 -4.60
CA ILE A 306 28.24 2.28 -5.29
C ILE A 306 29.74 2.05 -5.41
N THR A 307 30.50 3.03 -5.89
CA THR A 307 31.95 2.91 -6.07
C THR A 307 32.65 2.59 -4.75
N ALA A 308 32.29 3.30 -3.66
CA ALA A 308 32.86 3.07 -2.35
C ALA A 308 32.55 1.65 -1.80
N ILE A 309 31.31 1.18 -1.96
CA ILE A 309 30.91 -0.16 -1.53
C ILE A 309 31.68 -1.23 -2.30
N LEU A 310 31.80 -1.09 -3.62
CA LEU A 310 32.51 -2.06 -4.45
C LEU A 310 34.01 -2.10 -4.11
N ALA A 311 34.64 -0.94 -3.88
CA ALA A 311 36.04 -0.88 -3.47
C ALA A 311 36.27 -1.60 -2.13
N GLU A 312 35.36 -1.43 -1.16
CA GLU A 312 35.47 -2.10 0.13
C GLU A 312 35.20 -3.62 0.03
N LEU A 313 34.27 -4.03 -0.83
CA LEU A 313 34.05 -5.44 -1.17
C LEU A 313 35.28 -6.07 -1.81
N ASP A 314 36.01 -5.34 -2.65
CA ASP A 314 37.25 -5.83 -3.26
C ASP A 314 38.38 -5.94 -2.24
N ARG A 315 38.39 -5.07 -1.23
CA ARG A 315 39.39 -5.04 -0.16
C ARG A 315 39.19 -6.12 0.90
N LEU A 316 37.94 -6.32 1.35
CA LEU A 316 37.62 -7.18 2.50
C LEU A 316 36.89 -8.47 2.11
N GLY A 317 36.34 -8.53 0.91
CA GLY A 317 35.36 -9.55 0.54
C GLY A 317 33.99 -9.33 1.18
N PRO A 318 33.00 -10.17 0.84
CA PRO A 318 31.69 -10.17 1.46
C PRO A 318 31.76 -10.43 2.97
N PRO A 319 31.07 -9.64 3.82
CA PRO A 319 30.99 -9.89 5.25
C PRO A 319 30.19 -11.18 5.51
N LYS A 320 30.53 -11.91 6.58
CA LYS A 320 29.74 -13.06 7.04
C LYS A 320 28.48 -12.60 7.77
N GLY A 321 27.33 -13.18 7.46
CA GLY A 321 26.07 -12.98 8.16
C GLY A 321 25.99 -13.76 9.47
N ALA A 322 25.20 -13.27 10.42
CA ALA A 322 25.02 -13.93 11.73
C ALA A 322 24.38 -15.34 11.63
N THR A 323 23.67 -15.62 10.53
CA THR A 323 22.99 -16.90 10.26
C THR A 323 23.76 -17.76 9.26
N ASP A 324 24.99 -17.40 8.93
CA ASP A 324 25.76 -18.13 7.94
C ASP A 324 26.40 -19.37 8.59
N PRO A 325 26.53 -20.50 7.85
CA PRO A 325 27.23 -21.67 8.36
C PRO A 325 28.66 -21.28 8.78
N LYS A 326 29.14 -21.83 9.90
CA LYS A 326 30.46 -21.48 10.47
C LYS A 326 31.61 -21.74 9.49
#